data_AF-S4PPM2-F1
#
_entry.id   AF-S4PPM2-F1
#
_cell.length_a   1.000
_cell.length_b   1.000
_cell.length_c   1.000
_cell.angle_alpha   90.00
_cell.angle_beta   90.00
_cell.angle_gamma   90.00
#
_symmetry.space_group_name_H-M   'P 1'
#
loop_
_entity.id
_entity.type
_entity.pdbx_description
1 polymer ?
#
loop_
_entity_poly.entity_id
_entity_poly.type
_entity_poly.pdbx_seq_one_letter_code
_entity_poly.pdbx_strand_id
1 'polypeptide(L)'
;MGKVRKRKAKPSQTVNNATVHSSDEEELPVDNKENMIQTIIDQLQGANVEEKYCGLQTFAMLLENQESLREMINRGLVKMVAPLLIDPTSSVRNAAAGSLRNLSTDS
;
A
#
# COMPACT_ATOMS: atom_id res chain seq x y z
N MET A 1 -23.17 42.35 -24.83
CA MET A 1 -24.07 41.24 -24.45
C MET A 1 -23.71 40.04 -25.33
N GLY A 2 -23.04 38.94 -24.98
CA GLY A 2 -22.26 38.46 -23.83
C GLY A 2 -21.44 37.24 -24.34
N LYS A 3 -20.21 37.03 -23.87
CA LYS A 3 -19.33 35.92 -24.32
C LYS A 3 -19.73 34.61 -23.63
N VAL A 4 -20.04 33.55 -24.39
CA VAL A 4 -20.29 32.21 -23.83
C VAL A 4 -18.97 31.46 -23.67
N ARG A 5 -18.63 31.12 -22.42
CA ARG A 5 -17.38 30.49 -21.99
C ARG A 5 -17.55 28.96 -22.01
N LYS A 6 -16.86 28.24 -22.92
CA LYS A 6 -16.87 26.76 -22.94
C LYS A 6 -16.05 26.22 -21.77
N ARG A 7 -16.67 25.41 -20.90
CA ARG A 7 -16.01 24.65 -19.84
C ARG A 7 -15.46 23.34 -20.42
N LYS A 8 -14.17 23.05 -20.21
CA LYS A 8 -13.58 21.73 -20.51
C LYS A 8 -13.95 20.76 -19.39
N ALA A 9 -14.57 19.63 -19.74
CA ALA A 9 -14.81 18.52 -18.82
C ALA A 9 -13.53 17.70 -18.64
N LYS A 10 -13.24 17.30 -17.39
CA LYS A 10 -12.16 16.34 -17.08
C LYS A 10 -12.61 14.93 -17.50
N PRO A 11 -11.78 14.15 -18.22
CA PRO A 11 -12.09 12.75 -18.45
C PRO A 11 -11.88 11.94 -17.16
N SER A 12 -12.88 11.14 -16.81
CA SER A 12 -12.82 10.12 -15.76
C SER A 12 -11.77 9.07 -16.13
N GLN A 13 -10.79 8.84 -15.26
CA GLN A 13 -9.81 7.79 -15.49
C GLN A 13 -10.42 6.47 -15.01
N THR A 14 -10.79 5.67 -16.01
CA THR A 14 -11.30 4.30 -15.93
C THR A 14 -10.32 3.40 -15.19
N VAL A 15 -10.83 2.66 -14.19
CA VAL A 15 -10.12 1.57 -13.53
C VAL A 15 -10.00 0.43 -14.54
N ASN A 16 -8.79 0.18 -15.04
CA ASN A 16 -8.50 -0.99 -15.88
C ASN A 16 -7.66 -1.97 -15.06
N ASN A 17 -8.30 -3.06 -14.62
CA ASN A 17 -7.61 -4.27 -14.21
C ASN A 17 -6.95 -4.89 -15.45
N ALA A 18 -5.64 -4.70 -15.60
CA ALA A 18 -4.85 -5.42 -16.57
C ALA A 18 -3.56 -5.88 -15.90
N THR A 19 -3.47 -7.19 -15.69
CA THR A 19 -2.27 -7.91 -15.32
C THR A 19 -1.20 -7.64 -16.37
N VAL A 20 -0.19 -6.86 -16.01
CA VAL A 20 1.03 -6.68 -16.80
C VAL A 20 2.21 -6.97 -15.89
N HIS A 21 2.71 -8.19 -15.97
CA HIS A 21 4.10 -8.48 -15.62
C HIS A 21 4.98 -7.75 -16.64
N SER A 22 5.42 -6.53 -16.30
CA SER A 22 6.62 -5.93 -16.87
C SER A 22 7.57 -5.71 -15.72
N SER A 23 8.74 -6.34 -15.79
CA SER A 23 9.86 -6.16 -14.86
C SER A 23 10.57 -4.83 -15.11
N ASP A 24 9.81 -3.76 -15.24
CA ASP A 24 10.29 -2.40 -15.13
C ASP A 24 10.00 -1.98 -13.69
N GLU A 25 11.04 -1.99 -12.85
CA GLU A 25 11.05 -1.29 -11.58
C GLU A 25 10.79 0.20 -11.87
N GLU A 26 9.51 0.56 -12.01
CA GLU A 26 9.08 1.94 -12.16
C GLU A 26 9.41 2.63 -10.84
N GLU A 27 10.56 3.29 -10.83
CA GLU A 27 11.09 4.01 -9.68
C GLU A 27 10.11 5.13 -9.34
N LEU A 28 9.17 4.84 -8.44
CA LEU A 28 8.19 5.80 -7.97
C LEU A 28 8.94 7.02 -7.41
N PRO A 29 8.50 8.25 -7.71
CA PRO A 29 9.08 9.46 -7.13
C PRO A 29 9.21 9.30 -5.60
N VAL A 30 10.33 9.73 -5.03
CA VAL A 30 10.62 9.55 -3.59
C VAL A 30 9.48 10.07 -2.71
N ASP A 31 8.88 11.21 -3.09
CA ASP A 31 7.71 11.78 -2.41
C ASP A 31 6.48 10.85 -2.46
N ASN A 32 6.28 10.10 -3.55
CA ASN A 32 5.20 9.12 -3.64
C ASN A 32 5.45 7.92 -2.73
N LYS A 33 6.70 7.46 -2.60
CA LYS A 33 7.03 6.33 -1.70
C LYS A 33 6.80 6.69 -0.24
N GLU A 34 7.24 7.87 0.21
CA GLU A 34 7.04 8.32 1.60
C GLU A 34 5.55 8.46 1.94
N ASN A 35 4.78 9.04 1.02
CA ASN A 35 3.33 9.16 1.14
C ASN A 35 2.64 7.80 1.19
N MET A 36 3.12 6.81 0.43
CA MET A 36 2.61 5.45 0.47
C MET A 36 2.90 4.76 1.81
N ILE A 37 4.12 4.87 2.33
CA ILE A 37 4.45 4.27 3.64
C ILE A 37 3.63 4.92 4.75
N GLN A 38 3.41 6.24 4.71
CA GLN A 38 2.51 6.91 5.64
C GLN A 38 1.08 6.40 5.52
N THR A 39 0.57 6.22 4.29
CA THR A 39 -0.77 5.67 4.05
C THR A 39 -0.92 4.26 4.64
N ILE A 40 0.09 3.40 4.50
CA ILE A 40 0.10 2.07 5.11
C ILE A 40 0.04 2.17 6.63
N ILE A 41 0.84 3.05 7.24
CA ILE A 41 0.84 3.26 8.68
C ILE A 41 -0.56 3.68 9.17
N ASP A 42 -1.18 4.64 8.49
CA ASP A 42 -2.51 5.14 8.85
C ASP A 42 -3.56 4.01 8.75
N GLN A 43 -3.48 3.19 7.70
CA GLN A 43 -4.37 2.05 7.48
C GLN A 43 -4.18 0.93 8.51
N LEU A 44 -2.95 0.58 8.86
CA LEU A 44 -2.64 -0.46 9.86
C LEU A 44 -3.09 -0.06 11.27
N GLN A 45 -3.05 1.23 11.59
CA GLN A 45 -3.51 1.79 12.86
C GLN A 45 -5.02 2.08 12.88
N GLY A 46 -5.68 1.98 11.73
CA GLY A 46 -7.12 2.15 11.58
C GLY A 46 -7.91 1.17 12.47
N ALA A 47 -9.07 1.64 12.95
CA ALA A 47 -9.97 0.80 13.74
C ALA A 47 -10.74 -0.20 12.87
N ASN A 48 -10.86 0.07 11.57
CA ASN A 48 -11.62 -0.74 10.63
C ASN A 48 -10.80 -1.95 10.14
N VAL A 49 -11.45 -3.10 10.10
CA VAL A 49 -10.91 -4.34 9.52
C VAL A 49 -10.45 -4.14 8.08
N GLU A 50 -11.22 -3.41 7.29
CA GLU A 50 -10.92 -3.21 5.86
C GLU A 50 -9.69 -2.33 5.65
N GLU A 51 -9.51 -1.31 6.49
CA GLU A 51 -8.30 -0.45 6.47
C GLU A 51 -7.07 -1.29 6.81
N LYS A 52 -7.10 -2.05 7.91
CA LYS A 52 -6.00 -2.95 8.27
C LYS A 52 -5.67 -3.94 7.17
N TYR A 53 -6.69 -4.57 6.58
CA TYR A 53 -6.50 -5.54 5.50
C TYR A 53 -5.90 -4.88 4.26
N CYS A 54 -6.37 -3.70 3.88
CA CYS A 54 -5.82 -2.93 2.77
C CYS A 54 -4.35 -2.55 3.02
N GLY A 55 -4.04 -2.03 4.21
CA GLY A 55 -2.67 -1.71 4.60
C GLY A 55 -1.74 -2.91 4.57
N LEU A 56 -2.20 -4.08 5.00
CA LEU A 56 -1.44 -5.33 4.93
C LEU A 56 -1.17 -5.80 3.49
N GLN A 57 -2.14 -5.62 2.59
CA GLN A 57 -1.96 -5.94 1.16
C GLN A 57 -0.95 -5.00 0.50
N THR A 58 -1.07 -3.69 0.73
CA THR A 58 -0.11 -2.72 0.19
C THR A 58 1.28 -2.91 0.78
N PHE A 59 1.37 -3.20 2.09
CA PHE A 59 2.64 -3.57 2.74
C PHE A 59 3.27 -4.80 2.07
N ALA A 60 2.50 -5.87 1.86
CA ALA A 60 3.00 -7.09 1.22
C ALA A 60 3.57 -6.85 -0.19
N MET A 61 2.93 -5.97 -0.97
CA MET A 61 3.36 -5.60 -2.32
C MET A 61 4.69 -4.83 -2.31
N LEU A 62 4.89 -3.93 -1.34
CA LEU A 62 6.12 -3.12 -1.26
C LEU A 62 7.34 -3.90 -0.75
N LEU A 63 7.15 -5.08 -0.15
CA LEU A 63 8.26 -5.92 0.30
C LEU A 63 9.11 -6.43 -0.86
N GLU A 64 8.56 -6.50 -2.08
CA GLU A 64 9.29 -6.91 -3.29
C GLU A 64 10.38 -5.88 -3.69
N ASN A 65 10.26 -4.63 -3.24
CA ASN A 65 11.22 -3.56 -3.53
C ASN A 65 12.19 -3.30 -2.35
N GLN A 66 13.48 -3.59 -2.56
CA GLN A 66 14.52 -3.56 -1.51
C GLN A 66 14.77 -2.18 -0.88
N GLU A 67 14.59 -1.09 -1.63
CA GLU A 67 14.73 0.27 -1.10
C GLU A 67 13.58 0.59 -0.13
N SER A 68 12.35 0.29 -0.57
CA SER A 68 11.13 0.46 0.23
C SER A 68 11.17 -0.40 1.49
N LEU A 69 11.69 -1.62 1.40
CA LEU A 69 11.83 -2.55 2.52
C LEU A 69 12.62 -1.94 3.69
N ARG A 70 13.80 -1.38 3.41
CA ARG A 70 14.65 -0.79 4.46
C ARG A 70 13.95 0.37 5.15
N GLU A 71 13.30 1.23 4.38
CA GLU A 71 12.56 2.36 4.94
C GLU A 71 11.39 1.91 5.80
N MET A 72 10.61 0.93 5.34
CA MET A 72 9.50 0.36 6.13
C MET A 72 9.98 -0.28 7.44
N ILE A 73 11.13 -0.95 7.44
CA ILE A 73 11.73 -1.50 8.66
C ILE A 73 12.15 -0.37 9.61
N ASN A 74 12.84 0.65 9.11
CA ASN A 74 13.29 1.80 9.90
C ASN A 74 12.12 2.57 10.52
N ARG A 75 11.02 2.72 9.79
CA ARG A 75 9.77 3.33 10.25
C ARG A 75 8.94 2.42 11.17
N GLY A 76 9.39 1.19 11.41
CA GLY A 76 8.84 0.29 12.41
C GLY A 76 7.57 -0.44 11.99
N LEU A 77 7.30 -0.57 10.69
CA LEU A 77 6.09 -1.25 10.21
C LEU A 77 5.98 -2.69 10.72
N VAL A 78 7.10 -3.40 10.86
CA VAL A 78 7.11 -4.76 11.44
C VAL A 78 6.52 -4.79 12.85
N LYS A 79 6.78 -3.77 13.67
CA LYS A 79 6.23 -3.64 15.04
C LYS A 79 4.74 -3.34 15.03
N MET A 80 4.22 -2.73 13.95
CA MET A 80 2.79 -2.48 13.77
C MET A 80 2.06 -3.71 13.22
N VAL A 81 2.70 -4.47 12.32
CA VAL A 81 2.13 -5.68 11.71
C VAL A 81 2.12 -6.86 12.67
N ALA A 82 3.16 -7.06 13.49
CA ALA A 82 3.27 -8.24 14.35
C ALA A 82 2.07 -8.44 15.32
N PRO A 83 1.52 -7.40 15.99
CA PRO A 83 0.31 -7.55 16.81
C PRO A 83 -0.93 -7.98 16.01
N LEU A 84 -0.98 -7.75 14.70
CA LEU A 84 -2.12 -8.15 13.86
C LEU A 84 -2.20 -9.67 13.66
N LEU A 85 -1.16 -10.43 14.02
CA LEU A 85 -1.21 -11.90 14.06
C LEU A 85 -2.24 -12.45 15.05
N ILE A 86 -2.64 -11.66 16.04
CA ILE A 86 -3.67 -12.01 17.04
C ILE A 86 -4.94 -11.16 16.89
N ASP A 87 -5.13 -10.47 15.76
CA ASP A 87 -6.35 -9.69 15.50
C ASP A 87 -7.60 -10.60 15.53
N PRO A 88 -8.74 -10.14 16.07
CA PRO A 88 -9.98 -10.95 16.12
C PRO A 88 -10.43 -11.44 14.74
N THR A 89 -10.15 -10.69 13.68
CA THR A 89 -10.58 -11.04 12.32
C THR A 89 -9.58 -11.95 11.62
N SER A 90 -10.05 -13.11 11.15
CA SER A 90 -9.18 -14.09 10.50
C SER A 90 -8.51 -13.60 9.22
N SER A 91 -9.18 -12.75 8.41
CA SER A 91 -8.59 -12.20 7.19
C SER A 91 -7.38 -11.30 7.49
N VAL A 92 -7.47 -10.49 8.55
CA VAL A 92 -6.37 -9.64 9.02
C VAL A 92 -5.21 -10.50 9.52
N ARG A 93 -5.47 -11.51 10.35
CA ARG A 93 -4.43 -12.46 10.78
C ARG A 93 -3.72 -13.15 9.63
N ASN A 94 -4.48 -13.63 8.63
CA ASN A 94 -3.93 -14.33 7.47
C ASN A 94 -3.08 -13.39 6.61
N ALA A 95 -3.52 -12.16 6.38
CA ALA A 95 -2.76 -11.16 5.64
C ALA A 95 -1.48 -10.72 6.38
N ALA A 96 -1.55 -10.58 7.71
CA ALA A 96 -0.38 -10.29 8.55
C ALA A 96 0.65 -11.43 8.51
N ALA A 97 0.20 -12.67 8.65
CA ALA A 97 1.07 -13.84 8.54
C ALA A 97 1.70 -13.95 7.14
N GLY A 98 0.92 -13.73 6.09
CA GLY A 98 1.38 -13.76 4.70
C GLY A 98 2.43 -12.70 4.40
N SER A 99 2.19 -11.46 4.83
CA SER A 99 3.15 -10.35 4.63
C SER A 99 4.44 -10.55 5.44
N LEU A 100 4.37 -11.02 6.68
CA LEU A 100 5.57 -11.34 7.46
C LEU A 100 6.36 -12.52 6.89
N ARG A 101 5.68 -13.50 6.26
CA ARG A 101 6.35 -14.57 5.51
C ARG A 101 7.17 -14.00 4.36
N ASN A 102 6.59 -13.12 3.54
CA ASN A 102 7.29 -12.47 2.42
C ASN A 102 8.50 -11.67 2.92
N LEU A 103 8.31 -10.91 4.00
CA LEU A 103 9.40 -10.15 4.62
C LEU A 103 10.59 -11.05 4.99
N SER A 104 10.33 -12.25 5.51
CA SER A 104 11.38 -13.18 5.93
C SER A 104 12.10 -13.90 4.77
N THR A 105 11.53 -13.89 3.57
CA THR A 105 12.17 -14.49 2.38
C THR A 105 13.03 -13.50 1.62
N ASP A 106 12.72 -12.20 1.74
CA ASP A 106 13.35 -11.12 0.96
C ASP A 106 14.34 -10.25 1.79
N SER A 107 14.57 -10.61 3.06
CA SER A 107 15.50 -9.95 3.99
C SER A 107 16.90 -10.56 4.04
#